data_AF-A0A1C3E671-F1
#
_entry.id   AF-A0A1C3E671-F1
#
_cell.length_a   1.000
_cell.length_b   1.000
_cell.length_c   1.000
_cell.angle_alpha   90.00
_cell.angle_beta   90.00
_cell.angle_gamma   90.00
#
_symmetry.space_group_name_H-M   'P 1'
#
loop_
_entity.id
_entity.type
_entity.pdbx_description
1 polymer ?
#
loop_
_entity_poly.entity_id
_entity_poly.type
_entity_poly.pdbx_seq_one_letter_code
_entity_poly.pdbx_strand_id
1 'polypeptide(L)' 'MNPETGNVFSDRRAPRPEGRSGGPERRQFTTTPSLMRPEVAELAEAVDRYKMEHRRRFITFEELFNVMSSLGYHK' A
#
# COMPACT_ATOMS: atom_id res chain seq x y z
N MET A 1 -18.53 -45.04 27.87
CA MET A 1 -19.10 -43.77 28.35
C MET A 1 -18.06 -42.69 28.06
N ASN A 2 -18.22 -41.91 26.98
CA ASN A 2 -17.30 -40.83 26.61
C ASN A 2 -18.04 -39.50 26.78
N PRO A 3 -17.49 -38.48 27.46
CA PRO A 3 -18.09 -37.16 27.48
C PRO A 3 -17.64 -36.35 26.27
N GLU A 4 -18.61 -35.79 25.58
CA GLU A 4 -18.45 -35.00 24.36
C GLU A 4 -17.92 -33.61 24.72
N THR A 5 -16.83 -33.20 24.08
CA THR A 5 -16.24 -31.86 24.20
C THR A 5 -17.22 -30.80 23.67
N GLY A 6 -17.84 -30.07 24.59
CA GLY A 6 -18.72 -28.94 24.30
C GLY A 6 -17.97 -27.80 23.62
N ASN A 7 -18.17 -27.66 22.30
CA ASN A 7 -17.67 -26.55 21.52
C ASN A 7 -18.51 -25.30 21.83
N VAL A 8 -18.01 -24.42 22.71
CA VAL A 8 -18.72 -23.21 23.12
C VAL A 8 -18.84 -22.26 21.93
N PHE A 9 -20.05 -22.09 21.42
CA PHE A 9 -20.33 -21.16 20.33
C PHE A 9 -20.08 -19.72 20.79
N SER A 10 -19.03 -19.09 20.26
CA SER A 10 -18.71 -17.69 20.55
C SER A 10 -19.59 -16.75 19.73
N ASP A 11 -20.58 -16.12 20.36
CA ASP A 11 -21.41 -15.09 19.74
C ASP A 11 -20.58 -13.82 19.48
N ARG A 12 -20.40 -13.48 18.21
CA ARG A 12 -19.60 -12.32 17.75
C ARG A 12 -20.38 -11.00 17.72
N ARG A 13 -21.65 -11.00 18.14
CA ARG A 13 -22.52 -9.80 18.13
C ARG A 13 -22.48 -9.02 19.44
N ALA A 14 -21.41 -9.15 20.22
CA ALA A 14 -21.19 -8.30 21.38
C ALA A 14 -21.07 -6.83 20.91
N PRO A 15 -21.86 -5.90 21.49
CA PRO A 15 -21.76 -4.48 21.16
C PRO A 15 -20.35 -4.00 21.51
N ARG A 16 -19.68 -3.44 20.50
CA ARG A 16 -18.33 -2.89 20.64
C ARG A 16 -18.39 -1.73 21.66
N PRO A 17 -17.49 -1.66 22.66
CA PRO A 17 -17.46 -0.53 23.57
C PRO A 17 -17.22 0.76 22.77
N GLU A 18 -18.17 1.68 22.87
CA GLU A 18 -18.10 3.04 22.35
C GLU A 18 -17.00 3.78 23.13
N GLY A 19 -15.79 3.87 22.56
CA GLY A 19 -14.70 4.53 23.30
C GLY A 19 -13.29 4.38 22.74
N ARG A 20 -13.11 4.27 21.42
CA ARG A 20 -11.78 4.49 20.83
C ARG A 20 -11.87 5.51 19.71
N SER A 21 -11.92 6.78 20.10
CA SER A 21 -11.57 7.92 19.25
C SER A 21 -10.07 7.86 18.98
N GLY A 22 -9.66 7.02 18.03
CA GLY A 22 -8.24 6.73 17.77
C GLY A 22 -8.02 5.23 17.55
N GLY A 23 -8.59 4.69 16.47
CA GLY A 23 -8.15 3.38 15.99
C GLY A 23 -6.67 3.44 15.56
N PRO A 24 -5.92 2.32 15.62
CA PRO A 24 -4.56 2.29 15.10
C PRO A 24 -4.58 2.79 13.66
N GLU A 25 -3.73 3.76 13.35
CA GLU A 25 -3.64 4.35 12.02
C GLU A 25 -3.42 3.24 11.00
N ARG A 26 -4.42 3.01 10.15
CA ARG A 26 -4.41 1.98 9.10
C ARG A 26 -3.61 2.45 7.88
N ARG A 27 -2.50 3.14 8.11
CA ARG A 27 -1.51 3.46 7.07
C ARG A 27 -0.23 2.71 7.39
N GLN A 28 -0.29 1.40 7.18
CA GLN A 28 0.89 0.52 7.21
C GLN A 28 1.83 0.76 6.01
N PHE A 29 1.48 1.66 5.10
CA PHE A 29 2.24 1.98 3.90
C PHE A 29 2.54 3.48 3.80
N THR A 30 2.89 4.12 4.92
CA THR A 30 3.58 5.40 4.85
C THR A 30 5.04 5.11 4.50
N THR A 31 5.35 5.08 3.21
CA THR A 31 6.74 5.05 2.75
C THR A 31 7.43 6.29 3.26
N THR A 32 8.40 6.12 4.17
CA THR A 32 9.24 7.23 4.63
C THR A 32 10.15 7.63 3.45
N PRO A 33 10.06 8.84 2.88
CA PRO A 33 10.88 9.23 1.73
C PRO A 33 12.32 9.61 2.13
N SER A 34 12.73 9.35 3.38
CA SER A 34 13.89 10.01 3.99
C SER A 34 15.25 9.40 3.61
N LEU A 35 15.30 8.34 2.82
CA LEU A 35 16.55 7.64 2.44
C LEU A 35 16.65 7.34 0.93
N MET A 36 15.76 7.88 0.10
CA MET A 36 15.84 7.66 -1.34
C MET A 36 16.96 8.52 -1.92
N ARG A 37 17.93 7.89 -2.58
CA ARG A 37 18.95 8.58 -3.38
C ARG A 37 18.23 9.56 -4.33
N PRO A 38 18.80 10.74 -4.62
CA PRO A 38 18.12 11.77 -5.42
C PRO A 38 17.62 11.25 -6.77
N GLU A 39 18.35 10.31 -7.38
CA GLU A 39 18.00 9.63 -8.62
C GLU A 39 16.67 8.85 -8.51
N VAL A 40 16.41 8.25 -7.33
CA VAL A 40 15.19 7.48 -7.07
C VAL A 40 14.00 8.41 -6.84
N ALA A 41 14.23 9.59 -6.25
CA ALA A 41 13.19 10.60 -6.08
C ALA A 41 12.73 11.16 -7.43
N GLU A 42 13.68 11.46 -8.32
CA GLU A 42 13.40 11.91 -9.69
C GLU A 42 12.60 10.88 -10.48
N LEU A 43 12.98 9.59 -10.39
CA LEU A 43 12.23 8.51 -11.02
C LEU A 43 10.81 8.40 -10.48
N ALA A 44 10.63 8.49 -9.15
CA ALA A 44 9.31 8.43 -8.53
C ALA A 44 8.41 9.57 -9.02
N GLU A 45 8.94 10.80 -9.10
CA GLU A 45 8.20 11.96 -9.60
C GLU A 45 7.82 11.81 -11.09
N ALA A 46 8.76 11.32 -11.92
CA ALA A 46 8.49 11.09 -13.34
C ALA A 46 7.40 10.03 -13.54
N VAL A 47 7.44 8.94 -12.77
CA VAL A 47 6.41 7.89 -12.81
C VAL A 47 5.05 8.41 -12.35
N ASP A 48 5.01 9.23 -11.30
CA ASP A 48 3.74 9.79 -10.82
C ASP A 48 3.15 10.81 -11.81
N ARG A 49 3.98 11.63 -12.47
CA ARG A 49 3.53 12.48 -13.59
C ARG A 49 2.94 11.64 -14.72
N TYR A 50 3.63 10.59 -15.13
CA TYR A 50 3.17 9.69 -16.19
C TYR A 50 1.80 9.08 -15.87
N LYS A 51 1.61 8.59 -14.64
CA LYS A 51 0.32 8.04 -14.17
C LYS A 51 -0.81 9.07 -14.22
N MET A 52 -0.54 10.32 -13.82
CA MET A 52 -1.55 11.38 -13.83
C MET A 52 -1.96 11.75 -15.26
N GLU A 53 -0.99 11.87 -16.17
CA GLU A 53 -1.25 12.18 -17.58
C GLU A 53 -2.08 11.08 -18.26
N HIS A 54 -1.73 9.82 -18.02
CA HIS A 54 -2.39 8.66 -18.62
C HIS A 54 -3.64 8.21 -17.84
N ARG A 55 -3.97 8.90 -16.74
CA ARG A 55 -5.08 8.62 -15.81
C ARG A 55 -5.17 7.15 -15.40
N ARG A 56 -4.01 6.51 -15.17
CA ARG A 56 -3.92 5.10 -14.82
C ARG A 56 -3.47 4.91 -13.38
N ARG A 57 -4.07 3.91 -12.74
CA ARG A 57 -3.73 3.51 -11.37
C ARG A 57 -2.50 2.60 -11.30
N PHE A 58 -2.18 1.92 -12.41
CA PHE A 58 -1.03 1.00 -12.54
C PHE A 58 -0.32 1.26 -13.87
N ILE A 59 1.01 1.21 -13.84
CA ILE A 59 1.90 1.36 -15.01
C ILE A 59 2.41 -0.02 -15.44
N THR A 60 2.51 -0.28 -16.75
CA THR A 60 3.12 -1.51 -17.27
C THR A 60 4.65 -1.42 -17.24
N PHE A 61 5.35 -2.54 -17.39
CA PHE A 61 6.82 -2.54 -17.42
C PHE A 61 7.39 -1.79 -18.63
N GLU A 62 6.70 -1.83 -19.78
CA GLU A 62 7.10 -1.08 -20.98
C GLU A 62 6.96 0.43 -20.76
N GLU A 63 5.84 0.85 -20.16
CA GLU A 63 5.60 2.24 -19.81
C GLU A 63 6.63 2.73 -18.79
N LEU A 64 6.96 1.92 -17.77
CA LEU A 64 8.01 2.24 -16.81
C LEU A 64 9.39 2.36 -17.48
N PHE A 65 9.69 1.48 -18.44
CA PHE A 65 10.93 1.55 -19.20
C PHE A 65 11.01 2.83 -20.05
N ASN A 66 9.91 3.25 -20.66
CA ASN A 66 9.83 4.52 -21.38
C ASN A 66 10.09 5.72 -20.47
N VAL A 67 9.52 5.73 -19.25
CA VAL A 67 9.78 6.77 -18.25
C VAL A 67 11.26 6.79 -17.85
N MET A 68 11.86 5.63 -17.55
CA MET A 68 13.30 5.54 -17.22
C MET A 68 14.19 6.00 -18.38
N SER A 69 13.86 5.61 -19.61
CA SER A 69 14.59 6.02 -20.81
C SER A 69 14.49 7.52 -21.05
N SER A 70 13.35 8.15 -20.75
CA SER A 70 13.15 9.60 -20.90
C SER A 70 14.01 10.42 -19.92
N LEU A 71 14.37 9.83 -18.79
CA LEU A 71 15.30 10.41 -17.81
C LEU A 71 16.78 10.18 -18.20
N GLY A 72 17.05 9.55 -19.35
CA GLY A 72 18.40 9.30 -19.83
C GLY A 72 19.07 8.06 -19.21
N TYR A 73 18.31 7.23 -18.48
CA TYR A 73 18.82 5.94 -18.02
C TYR A 73 18.85 4.96 -19.19
N HIS A 74 20.07 4.68 -19.65
CA HIS A 74 20.36 3.67 -20.64
C HIS A 74 21.37 2.69 -20.04
N LYS A 75 21.16 1.38 -20.25
CA LYS A 75 22.09 0.34 -19.83
C LYS A 75 23.26 0.22 -20.81
#